data_AF-A0AAN7S9Q5-F1
#
_entry.id   AF-A0AAN7S9Q5-F1
#
_cell.length_a   1.000
_cell.length_b   1.000
_cell.length_c   1.000
_cell.angle_alpha   90.00
_cell.angle_beta   90.00
_cell.angle_gamma   90.00
#
_symmetry.space_group_name_H-M   'P 1'
#
loop_
_entity.id
_entity.type
_entity.pdbx_description
1 polymer ?
#
loop_
_entity_poly.entity_id
_entity_poly.type
_entity_poly.pdbx_seq_one_letter_code
_entity_poly.pdbx_strand_id
1 'polypeptide(L)'
;MSLSTILNLYSCGVFNDSELLQVYHDICDRLVLQGERLEPEDEGILLQLSNKMFVGQGLPANEEFKHLKIIGEKSKVIKKFNTLAKTIDFKFKSADSLSNPIVWLRNAFNELLEHLLIDALPTDRVGLVLRNASFPEKPVGISFRRVNQLSSSVIMTTLEKILQSNAQFFASDLLTLHMDRVTLPVGYGRQRLTGVSFEEFCRRRHGILTVENADTLCLARALVLAVAWKRNDSDLPVLKNKLYSECTRRAVSLCTNAKVNLSNGGTREHIQQFQDYLTDYTIVVYNHRLGQTVYYEGPRSSNRQVLNLIFENNHYNVITSLTSAFAAKYFCELCRTRFSQKSEHKSCKYIYVPVVTLHLHAIKLKPLLFVINVIVISVVKYVFQNIKNLYARL
;
A
#
# COMPACT_ATOMS: atom_id res chain seq x y z
N MET A 1 -6.84 16.39 33.73
CA MET A 1 -7.21 14.96 33.78
C MET A 1 -6.29 14.24 32.81
N SER A 2 -5.64 13.14 33.22
CA SER A 2 -4.69 12.44 32.33
C SER A 2 -5.42 11.68 31.23
N LEU A 3 -4.78 11.46 30.07
CA LEU A 3 -5.37 10.76 28.93
C LEU A 3 -5.70 9.30 29.27
N SER A 4 -4.88 8.67 30.12
CA SER A 4 -5.14 7.32 30.65
C SER A 4 -6.41 7.27 31.52
N THR A 5 -6.66 8.31 32.33
CA THR A 5 -7.90 8.44 33.11
C THR A 5 -9.12 8.57 32.20
N ILE A 6 -9.04 9.37 31.13
CA ILE A 6 -10.12 9.57 30.17
C ILE A 6 -10.46 8.26 29.46
N LEU A 7 -9.45 7.52 28.99
CA LEU A 7 -9.63 6.22 28.34
C LEU A 7 -10.27 5.17 29.28
N ASN A 8 -9.87 5.16 30.55
CA ASN A 8 -10.45 4.28 31.57
C ASN A 8 -11.91 4.63 31.88
N LEU A 9 -12.22 5.93 32.04
CA LEU A 9 -13.60 6.38 32.28
C LEU A 9 -14.53 6.03 31.11
N TYR A 10 -14.05 6.19 29.87
CA TYR A 10 -14.78 5.72 28.68
C TYR A 10 -14.97 4.20 28.69
N SER A 11 -13.92 3.43 29.02
CA SER A 11 -14.01 1.96 29.08
C SER A 11 -14.93 1.46 30.20
N CYS A 12 -15.17 2.28 31.23
CA CYS A 12 -16.15 2.03 32.29
C CYS A 12 -17.57 2.54 31.94
N GLY A 13 -17.79 3.09 30.74
CA GLY A 13 -19.10 3.57 30.28
C GLY A 13 -19.54 4.90 30.89
N VAL A 14 -18.61 5.67 31.47
CA VAL A 14 -18.91 6.97 32.09
C VAL A 14 -19.09 8.07 31.04
N PHE A 15 -18.44 7.92 29.88
CA PHE A 15 -18.62 8.79 28.70
C PHE A 15 -19.29 8.01 27.58
N ASN A 16 -20.23 8.64 26.89
CA ASN A 16 -20.70 8.16 25.59
C ASN A 16 -19.78 8.61 24.44
N ASP A 17 -19.95 8.05 23.24
CA ASP A 17 -19.06 8.30 22.10
C ASP A 17 -19.02 9.79 21.69
N SER A 18 -20.13 10.50 21.84
CA SER A 18 -20.22 11.95 21.55
C SER A 18 -19.47 12.79 22.58
N GLU A 19 -19.57 12.42 23.86
CA GLU A 19 -18.81 13.06 24.95
C GLU A 19 -17.31 12.79 24.81
N LEU A 20 -16.92 11.58 24.40
CA LEU A 20 -15.52 11.25 24.14
C LEU A 20 -14.95 12.04 22.96
N LEU A 21 -15.74 12.22 21.89
CA LEU A 21 -15.38 13.03 20.72
C LEU A 21 -15.18 14.50 21.09
N GLN A 22 -16.05 15.07 21.92
CA GLN A 22 -15.90 16.43 22.41
C GLN A 22 -14.62 16.59 23.25
N VAL A 23 -14.37 15.65 24.16
CA VAL A 23 -13.15 15.65 24.98
C VAL A 23 -11.88 15.54 24.12
N TYR A 24 -11.90 14.70 23.08
CA TYR A 24 -10.79 14.57 22.12
C TYR A 24 -10.53 15.88 21.36
N HIS A 25 -11.57 16.55 20.88
CA HIS A 25 -11.42 17.85 20.21
C HIS A 25 -10.84 18.92 21.13
N ASP A 26 -11.31 19.00 22.38
CA ASP A 26 -10.80 19.95 23.37
C ASP A 26 -9.32 19.65 23.75
N ILE A 27 -8.87 18.40 23.63
CA ILE A 27 -7.45 18.03 23.80
C ILE A 27 -6.63 18.46 22.58
N CYS A 28 -7.09 18.14 21.37
CA CYS A 28 -6.40 18.53 20.13
C CYS A 28 -6.28 20.04 19.99
N ASP A 29 -7.32 20.79 20.36
CA ASP A 29 -7.31 22.24 20.32
C ASP A 29 -6.30 22.84 21.30
N ARG A 30 -6.13 22.27 22.50
CA ARG A 30 -5.07 22.71 23.43
C ARG A 30 -3.67 22.46 22.87
N LEU A 31 -3.43 21.30 22.28
CA LEU A 31 -2.12 20.95 21.72
C LEU A 31 -1.76 21.82 20.50
N VAL A 32 -2.75 22.13 19.65
CA VAL A 32 -2.54 22.85 18.39
C VAL A 32 -2.57 24.36 18.59
N LEU A 33 -3.49 24.89 19.40
CA LEU A 33 -3.68 26.33 19.57
C LEU A 33 -2.90 26.91 20.74
N GLN A 34 -2.71 26.16 21.83
CA GLN A 34 -1.97 26.61 23.01
C GLN A 34 -0.50 26.13 23.00
N GLY A 35 -0.11 25.33 22.01
CA GLY A 35 1.27 24.87 21.82
C GLY A 35 1.77 23.91 22.90
N GLU A 36 0.86 23.29 23.64
CA GLU A 36 1.20 22.27 24.63
C GLU A 36 1.83 21.06 23.94
N ARG A 37 2.87 20.51 24.56
CA ARG A 37 3.60 19.36 24.03
C ARG A 37 3.07 18.11 24.72
N LEU A 38 2.64 17.12 23.94
CA LEU A 38 2.28 15.80 24.43
C LEU A 38 3.52 15.07 24.93
N GLU A 39 3.40 14.42 26.08
CA GLU A 39 4.41 13.50 26.55
C GLU A 39 4.40 12.22 25.69
N PRO A 40 5.57 11.58 25.44
CA PRO A 40 5.67 10.43 24.53
C PRO A 40 4.80 9.24 24.91
N GLU A 41 4.56 9.04 26.21
CA GLU A 41 3.65 8.02 26.76
C GLU A 41 2.16 8.28 26.45
N ASP A 42 1.80 9.54 26.24
CA ASP A 42 0.44 9.98 25.97
C ASP A 42 0.12 10.01 24.45
N GLU A 43 1.13 10.08 23.58
CA GLU A 43 0.93 9.98 22.11
C GLU A 43 0.26 8.66 21.72
N GLY A 44 0.68 7.56 22.35
CA GLY A 44 0.10 6.24 22.12
C GLY A 44 -1.35 6.15 22.60
N ILE A 45 -1.69 6.83 23.69
CA ILE A 45 -3.04 6.86 24.25
C ILE A 45 -3.96 7.74 23.40
N LEU A 46 -3.46 8.89 22.91
CA LEU A 46 -4.22 9.73 21.99
C LEU A 46 -4.50 9.02 20.66
N LEU A 47 -3.54 8.23 20.16
CA LEU A 47 -3.76 7.37 19.00
C LEU A 47 -4.78 6.27 19.29
N GLN A 48 -4.81 5.70 20.50
CA GLN A 48 -5.84 4.73 20.90
C GLN A 48 -7.23 5.37 21.02
N LEU A 49 -7.34 6.59 21.55
CA LEU A 49 -8.58 7.37 21.58
C LEU A 49 -9.07 7.65 20.16
N SER A 50 -8.17 8.18 19.31
CA SER A 50 -8.41 8.40 17.89
C SER A 50 -8.87 7.11 17.20
N ASN A 51 -8.19 5.99 17.40
CA ASN A 51 -8.56 4.71 16.80
C ASN A 51 -9.88 4.16 17.35
N LYS A 52 -10.24 4.39 18.62
CA LYS A 52 -11.57 4.01 19.14
C LYS A 52 -12.68 4.86 18.51
N MET A 53 -12.39 6.11 18.14
CA MET A 53 -13.31 6.98 17.40
C MET A 53 -13.40 6.61 15.91
N PHE A 54 -12.30 6.12 15.30
CA PHE A 54 -12.24 5.75 13.89
C PHE A 54 -12.51 4.26 13.59
N VAL A 55 -12.43 3.39 14.61
CA VAL A 55 -12.72 1.95 14.55
C VAL A 55 -13.89 1.68 15.48
N GLY A 56 -15.04 2.22 15.12
CA GLY A 56 -16.21 2.16 15.99
C GLY A 56 -17.43 2.85 15.43
N GLN A 57 -17.64 2.81 14.10
CA GLN A 57 -18.96 2.86 13.45
C GLN A 57 -18.74 2.74 11.94
N GLY A 58 -18.66 1.50 11.45
CA GLY A 58 -19.27 1.24 10.16
C GLY A 58 -20.75 1.50 10.39
N LEU A 59 -21.24 2.65 9.93
CA LEU A 59 -22.65 2.97 10.02
C LEU A 59 -23.42 1.84 9.30
N PRO A 60 -24.32 1.12 10.01
CA PRO A 60 -25.25 0.24 9.33
C PRO A 60 -26.06 1.08 8.33
N ALA A 61 -26.48 0.45 7.24
CA ALA A 61 -27.13 1.07 6.10
C ALA A 61 -28.52 1.71 6.38
N ASN A 62 -28.80 2.21 7.59
CA ASN A 62 -30.06 2.85 8.00
C ASN A 62 -29.91 3.72 9.27
N GLU A 63 -28.97 4.67 9.31
CA GLU A 63 -29.13 5.80 10.26
C GLU A 63 -29.85 6.96 9.58
N GLU A 64 -31.00 7.32 10.14
CA GLU A 64 -31.82 8.41 9.66
C GLU A 64 -31.16 9.73 10.05
N PHE A 65 -30.67 10.51 9.08
CA PHE A 65 -30.13 11.85 9.32
C PHE A 65 -31.08 12.66 10.21
N LYS A 66 -30.57 13.26 11.29
CA LYS A 66 -31.41 13.95 12.27
C LYS A 66 -32.01 15.22 11.70
N HIS A 67 -31.25 15.97 10.90
CA HIS A 67 -31.69 17.27 10.37
C HIS A 67 -32.05 17.22 8.87
N LEU A 68 -31.72 16.13 8.19
CA LEU A 68 -31.80 16.04 6.72
C LEU A 68 -32.59 14.81 6.28
N LYS A 69 -33.05 14.84 5.03
CA LYS A 69 -33.55 13.67 4.32
C LYS A 69 -32.87 13.61 2.96
N ILE A 70 -32.03 12.60 2.75
CA ILE A 70 -31.41 12.34 1.45
C ILE A 70 -32.44 11.66 0.55
N ILE A 71 -32.65 12.22 -0.64
CA ILE A 71 -33.58 11.71 -1.67
C ILE A 71 -32.83 10.92 -2.74
N GLY A 72 -31.60 11.32 -3.05
CA GLY A 72 -30.79 10.63 -4.05
C GLY A 72 -29.32 11.01 -3.94
N GLU A 73 -28.46 10.05 -4.27
CA GLU A 73 -27.01 10.24 -4.32
C GLU A 73 -26.45 9.65 -5.61
N LYS A 74 -25.51 10.37 -6.23
CA LYS A 74 -24.77 9.91 -7.42
C LYS A 74 -23.30 10.23 -7.24
N SER A 75 -22.42 9.32 -7.64
CA SER A 75 -20.98 9.54 -7.62
C SER A 75 -20.33 9.17 -8.96
N LYS A 76 -19.30 9.90 -9.35
CA LYS A 76 -18.54 9.66 -10.59
C LYS A 76 -17.07 10.03 -10.40
N VAL A 77 -16.19 9.14 -10.86
CA VAL A 77 -14.75 9.41 -10.91
C VAL A 77 -14.37 10.01 -12.27
N ILE A 78 -13.76 11.19 -12.26
CA ILE A 78 -13.25 11.87 -13.44
C ILE A 78 -11.73 11.67 -13.49
N LYS A 79 -11.31 10.56 -14.13
CA LYS A 79 -9.90 10.11 -14.16
C LYS A 79 -8.92 11.18 -14.64
N LYS A 80 -9.29 11.98 -15.65
CA LYS A 80 -8.44 13.04 -16.23
C LYS A 80 -7.99 14.09 -15.20
N PHE A 81 -8.82 14.34 -14.18
CA PHE A 81 -8.58 15.39 -13.18
C PHE A 81 -8.31 14.83 -11.78
N ASN A 82 -8.23 13.51 -11.63
CA ASN A 82 -8.17 12.83 -10.33
C ASN A 82 -9.25 13.32 -9.35
N THR A 83 -10.46 13.52 -9.87
CA THR A 83 -11.58 14.11 -9.13
C THR A 83 -12.65 13.07 -8.88
N LEU A 84 -13.13 12.98 -7.65
CA LEU A 84 -14.38 12.34 -7.29
C LEU A 84 -15.47 13.41 -7.24
N ALA A 85 -16.43 13.34 -8.15
CA ALA A 85 -17.63 14.17 -8.13
C ALA A 85 -18.76 13.38 -7.44
N LYS A 86 -19.41 13.98 -6.44
CA LYS A 86 -20.55 13.42 -5.72
C LYS A 86 -21.68 14.43 -5.71
N THR A 87 -22.88 14.01 -6.05
CA THR A 87 -24.09 14.85 -6.05
C THR A 87 -25.10 14.24 -5.09
N ILE A 88 -25.59 15.03 -4.14
CA ILE A 88 -26.63 14.64 -3.18
C ILE A 88 -27.82 15.56 -3.34
N ASP A 89 -29.00 14.97 -3.53
CA ASP A 89 -30.29 15.63 -3.46
C ASP A 89 -30.86 15.42 -2.06
N PHE A 90 -31.17 16.51 -1.35
CA PHE A 90 -31.61 16.45 0.04
C PHE A 90 -32.69 17.49 0.37
N LYS A 91 -33.41 17.25 1.46
CA LYS A 91 -34.33 18.20 2.09
C LYS A 91 -33.98 18.40 3.55
N PHE A 92 -34.28 19.59 4.08
CA PHE A 92 -34.26 19.83 5.51
C PHE A 92 -35.49 19.21 6.17
N LYS A 93 -35.30 18.58 7.33
CA LYS A 93 -36.41 18.22 8.23
C LYS A 93 -36.92 19.49 8.92
N SER A 94 -38.16 19.49 9.40
CA SER A 94 -38.69 20.62 10.16
C SER A 94 -37.86 20.82 11.44
N ALA A 95 -37.45 22.05 11.70
CA ALA A 95 -36.73 22.38 12.93
C ALA A 95 -37.66 22.23 14.14
N ASP A 96 -37.13 21.68 15.24
CA ASP A 96 -37.85 21.66 16.51
C ASP A 96 -38.07 23.12 16.96
N SER A 97 -39.29 23.46 17.36
CA SER A 97 -39.72 24.83 17.72
C SER A 97 -38.92 25.48 18.86
N LEU A 98 -38.15 24.67 19.60
CA LEU A 98 -37.32 25.08 20.73
C LEU A 98 -35.83 25.29 20.38
N SER A 99 -35.41 24.94 19.16
CA SER A 99 -34.00 25.01 18.75
C SER A 99 -33.67 26.35 18.11
N ASN A 100 -32.48 26.91 18.42
CA ASN A 100 -32.00 28.11 17.74
C ASN A 100 -31.80 27.80 16.23
N PRO A 101 -32.51 28.48 15.31
CA PRO A 101 -32.50 28.12 13.89
C PRO A 101 -31.12 28.14 13.23
N ILE A 102 -30.23 29.03 13.68
CA ILE A 102 -28.85 29.13 13.16
C ILE A 102 -28.01 27.94 13.64
N VAL A 103 -28.18 27.53 14.89
CA VAL A 103 -27.48 26.36 15.47
C VAL A 103 -27.99 25.09 14.81
N TRP A 104 -29.30 24.96 14.63
CA TRP A 104 -29.93 23.84 13.94
C TRP A 104 -29.39 23.69 12.50
N LEU A 105 -29.33 24.79 11.75
CA LEU A 105 -28.84 24.78 10.37
C LEU A 105 -27.34 24.42 10.29
N ARG A 106 -26.53 24.93 11.23
CA ARG A 106 -25.11 24.58 11.34
C ARG A 106 -24.92 23.08 11.56
N ASN A 107 -25.70 22.49 12.46
CA ASN A 107 -25.65 21.07 12.75
C ASN A 107 -26.06 20.22 11.54
N ALA A 108 -27.09 20.66 10.81
CA ALA A 108 -27.49 20.00 9.56
C ALA A 108 -26.36 19.97 8.53
N PHE A 109 -25.61 21.08 8.36
CA PHE A 109 -24.46 21.10 7.46
C PHE A 109 -23.26 20.30 7.99
N ASN A 110 -23.06 20.20 9.30
CA ASN A 110 -22.06 19.31 9.88
C ASN A 110 -22.37 17.86 9.51
N GLU A 111 -23.60 17.39 9.73
CA GLU A 111 -24.03 16.04 9.36
C GLU A 111 -23.80 15.75 7.87
N LEU A 112 -24.12 16.73 7.01
CA LEU A 112 -23.91 16.61 5.58
C LEU A 112 -22.42 16.53 5.21
N LEU A 113 -21.58 17.35 5.84
CA LEU A 113 -20.13 17.33 5.61
C LEU A 113 -19.50 16.02 6.09
N GLU A 114 -19.87 15.54 7.28
CA GLU A 114 -19.38 14.27 7.83
C GLU A 114 -19.70 13.11 6.88
N HIS A 115 -20.93 13.07 6.37
CA HIS A 115 -21.33 12.06 5.38
C HIS A 115 -20.57 12.19 4.05
N LEU A 116 -20.34 13.41 3.56
CA LEU A 116 -19.64 13.66 2.31
C LEU A 116 -18.13 13.39 2.37
N LEU A 117 -17.52 13.59 3.53
CA LEU A 117 -16.07 13.61 3.73
C LEU A 117 -15.53 12.37 4.43
N ILE A 118 -16.37 11.36 4.69
CA ILE A 118 -15.99 10.13 5.40
C ILE A 118 -14.69 9.47 4.88
N ASP A 119 -14.49 9.45 3.55
CA ASP A 119 -13.31 8.85 2.92
C ASP A 119 -12.24 9.88 2.48
N ALA A 120 -12.33 11.13 2.95
CA ALA A 120 -11.48 12.23 2.48
C ALA A 120 -10.25 12.43 3.35
N LEU A 121 -9.09 12.65 2.72
CA LEU A 121 -7.87 12.97 3.47
C LEU A 121 -7.87 14.46 3.86
N PRO A 122 -7.27 14.85 5.00
CA PRO A 122 -7.16 16.26 5.41
C PRO A 122 -6.51 17.18 4.35
N THR A 123 -5.68 16.60 3.48
CA THR A 123 -4.97 17.28 2.39
C THR A 123 -5.78 17.41 1.10
N ASP A 124 -6.87 16.66 0.95
CA ASP A 124 -7.71 16.72 -0.24
C ASP A 124 -8.34 18.11 -0.38
N ARG A 125 -8.60 18.52 -1.63
CA ARG A 125 -9.32 19.76 -1.90
C ARG A 125 -10.76 19.46 -2.26
N VAL A 126 -11.69 20.15 -1.62
CA VAL A 126 -13.12 20.02 -1.81
C VAL A 126 -13.71 21.35 -2.22
N GLY A 127 -14.47 21.35 -3.32
CA GLY A 127 -15.35 22.42 -3.75
C GLY A 127 -16.80 21.98 -3.59
N LEU A 128 -17.67 22.89 -3.16
CA LEU A 128 -19.10 22.62 -2.99
C LEU A 128 -19.92 23.60 -3.82
N VAL A 129 -20.99 23.12 -4.43
CA VAL A 129 -21.96 23.95 -5.15
C VAL A 129 -23.35 23.53 -4.71
N LEU A 130 -24.04 24.40 -3.99
CA LEU A 130 -25.43 24.22 -3.60
C LEU A 130 -26.33 24.81 -4.69
N ARG A 131 -27.30 24.04 -5.15
CA ARG A 131 -28.26 24.41 -6.20
C ARG A 131 -29.68 24.25 -5.69
N ASN A 132 -30.56 25.09 -6.21
CA ASN A 132 -31.99 25.00 -6.00
C ASN A 132 -32.68 24.93 -7.36
N ALA A 133 -33.54 23.91 -7.56
CA ALA A 133 -34.26 23.73 -8.81
C ALA A 133 -35.21 24.91 -9.14
N SER A 134 -35.73 25.59 -8.11
CA SER A 134 -36.57 26.79 -8.27
C SER A 134 -35.76 28.04 -8.64
N PHE A 135 -34.43 28.02 -8.47
CA PHE A 135 -33.52 29.13 -8.78
C PHE A 135 -32.27 28.64 -9.52
N PRO A 136 -32.40 28.08 -10.74
CA PRO A 136 -31.30 27.41 -11.44
C PRO A 136 -30.14 28.36 -11.80
N GLU A 137 -30.43 29.63 -12.05
CA GLU A 137 -29.46 30.65 -12.45
C GLU A 137 -28.58 31.17 -11.30
N LYS A 138 -28.84 30.75 -10.05
CA LYS A 138 -28.15 31.30 -8.87
C LYS A 138 -27.53 30.19 -8.00
N PRO A 139 -26.59 29.38 -8.53
CA PRO A 139 -25.90 28.38 -7.73
C PRO A 139 -25.01 29.04 -6.68
N VAL A 140 -24.99 28.46 -5.48
CA VAL A 140 -24.19 28.90 -4.35
C VAL A 140 -22.89 28.11 -4.33
N GLY A 141 -21.83 28.73 -4.84
CA GLY A 141 -20.49 28.13 -4.87
C GLY A 141 -19.69 28.41 -3.61
N ILE A 142 -19.13 27.38 -3.01
CA ILE A 142 -18.09 27.46 -2.00
C ILE A 142 -16.78 27.05 -2.66
N SER A 143 -15.81 27.97 -2.63
CA SER A 143 -14.51 27.80 -3.28
C SER A 143 -13.77 26.55 -2.79
N PHE A 144 -13.02 25.94 -3.72
CA PHE A 144 -12.14 24.81 -3.44
C PHE A 144 -11.17 25.13 -2.29
N ARG A 145 -11.22 24.31 -1.24
CA ARG A 145 -10.38 24.44 -0.05
C ARG A 145 -9.99 23.08 0.49
N ARG A 146 -9.00 23.02 1.38
CA ARG A 146 -8.60 21.76 1.99
C ARG A 146 -9.71 21.23 2.91
N VAL A 147 -9.80 19.91 3.05
CA VAL A 147 -10.74 19.26 3.98
C VAL A 147 -10.56 19.80 5.39
N ASN A 148 -9.33 19.94 5.87
CA ASN A 148 -9.05 20.51 7.19
C ASN A 148 -9.35 22.02 7.33
N GLN A 149 -9.74 22.69 6.24
CA GLN A 149 -10.16 24.09 6.20
C GLN A 149 -11.64 24.24 5.85
N LEU A 150 -12.37 23.13 5.73
CA LEU A 150 -13.79 23.07 5.43
C LEU A 150 -14.55 22.71 6.70
N SER A 151 -15.27 23.69 7.24
CA SER A 151 -16.14 23.54 8.40
C SER A 151 -17.55 24.05 8.08
N SER A 152 -18.54 23.68 8.88
CA SER A 152 -19.88 24.29 8.77
C SER A 152 -19.84 25.80 8.93
N SER A 153 -18.93 26.37 9.73
CA SER A 153 -18.81 27.83 9.85
C SER A 153 -18.47 28.50 8.51
N VAL A 154 -17.61 27.90 7.70
CA VAL A 154 -17.29 28.38 6.34
C VAL A 154 -18.50 28.36 5.43
N ILE A 155 -19.29 27.28 5.51
CA ILE A 155 -20.55 27.15 4.77
C ILE A 155 -21.50 28.26 5.23
N MET A 156 -21.70 28.40 6.53
CA MET A 156 -22.61 29.38 7.13
C MET A 156 -22.27 30.82 6.76
N THR A 157 -20.99 31.23 6.80
CA THR A 157 -20.59 32.59 6.35
C THR A 157 -20.90 32.83 4.87
N THR A 158 -20.80 31.79 4.04
CA THR A 158 -21.15 31.90 2.62
C THR A 158 -22.67 32.01 2.45
N LEU A 159 -23.43 31.21 3.21
CA LEU A 159 -24.89 31.24 3.19
C LEU A 159 -25.47 32.54 3.76
N GLU A 160 -24.88 33.12 4.81
CA GLU A 160 -25.31 34.39 5.42
C GLU A 160 -25.30 35.53 4.40
N LYS A 161 -24.21 35.65 3.63
CA LYS A 161 -24.11 36.64 2.54
C LYS A 161 -25.21 36.46 1.50
N ILE A 162 -25.60 35.20 1.25
CA ILE A 162 -26.60 34.86 0.23
C ILE A 162 -28.00 35.09 0.76
N LEU A 163 -28.28 34.72 2.01
CA LEU A 163 -29.54 35.02 2.71
C LEU A 163 -29.81 36.54 2.73
N GLN A 164 -28.77 37.35 2.99
CA GLN A 164 -28.89 38.81 2.96
C GLN A 164 -29.21 39.38 1.57
N SER A 165 -28.80 38.69 0.50
CA SER A 165 -29.01 39.14 -0.89
C SER A 165 -30.18 38.47 -1.62
N ASN A 166 -30.65 37.31 -1.13
CA ASN A 166 -31.63 36.45 -1.80
C ASN A 166 -32.24 35.37 -0.87
N ALA A 167 -33.01 35.79 0.14
CA ALA A 167 -33.62 34.89 1.13
C ALA A 167 -34.57 33.82 0.53
N GLN A 168 -35.17 34.08 -0.64
CA GLN A 168 -36.09 33.15 -1.31
C GLN A 168 -35.42 31.85 -1.78
N PHE A 169 -34.08 31.83 -1.85
CA PHE A 169 -33.29 30.65 -2.26
C PHE A 169 -33.52 29.43 -1.36
N PHE A 170 -33.91 29.60 -0.10
CA PHE A 170 -34.18 28.48 0.82
C PHE A 170 -35.67 28.17 1.02
N ALA A 171 -36.54 28.84 0.27
CA ALA A 171 -38.00 28.65 0.40
C ALA A 171 -38.53 27.41 -0.34
N SER A 172 -37.70 26.74 -1.15
CA SER A 172 -38.07 25.52 -1.87
C SER A 172 -37.57 24.27 -1.14
N ASP A 173 -38.38 23.23 -1.13
CA ASP A 173 -38.16 22.02 -0.34
C ASP A 173 -36.97 21.17 -0.81
N LEU A 174 -36.52 21.29 -2.06
CA LEU A 174 -35.50 20.42 -2.64
C LEU A 174 -34.21 21.17 -2.97
N LEU A 175 -33.12 20.75 -2.34
CA LEU A 175 -31.78 21.28 -2.59
C LEU A 175 -30.87 20.19 -3.12
N THR A 176 -29.95 20.57 -4.02
CA THR A 176 -28.93 19.70 -4.58
C THR A 176 -27.56 20.21 -4.20
N LEU A 177 -26.75 19.42 -3.50
CA LEU A 177 -25.35 19.71 -3.22
C LEU A 177 -24.45 18.90 -4.16
N HIS A 178 -23.66 19.61 -4.96
CA HIS A 178 -22.61 19.03 -5.78
C HIS A 178 -21.26 19.24 -5.11
N MET A 179 -20.54 18.15 -4.84
CA MET A 179 -19.21 18.14 -4.28
C MET A 179 -18.20 17.66 -5.33
N ASP A 180 -17.15 18.44 -5.53
CA ASP A 180 -15.96 18.01 -6.25
C ASP A 180 -14.80 17.83 -5.27
N ARG A 181 -14.32 16.59 -5.12
CA ARG A 181 -13.14 16.27 -4.33
C ARG A 181 -11.96 15.94 -5.24
N VAL A 182 -10.90 16.72 -5.14
CA VAL A 182 -9.63 16.50 -5.83
C VAL A 182 -8.62 15.95 -4.82
N THR A 183 -8.21 14.70 -5.05
CA THR A 183 -7.09 14.12 -4.29
C THR A 183 -5.80 14.70 -4.87
N LEU A 184 -5.08 15.48 -4.06
CA LEU A 184 -3.83 16.09 -4.50
C LEU A 184 -2.72 15.02 -4.57
N PRO A 185 -1.95 14.94 -5.68
CA PRO A 185 -0.77 14.10 -5.71
C PRO A 185 0.27 14.66 -4.73
N VAL A 186 0.58 13.91 -3.68
CA VAL A 186 1.59 14.32 -2.70
C VAL A 186 2.96 13.81 -3.14
N GLY A 187 3.87 14.75 -3.39
CA GLY A 187 5.27 14.45 -3.70
C GLY A 187 6.07 14.19 -2.44
N TYR A 188 6.21 12.92 -2.05
CA TYR A 188 6.95 12.52 -0.84
C TYR A 188 8.45 12.26 -1.06
N GLY A 189 9.02 12.68 -2.20
CA GLY A 189 10.37 12.28 -2.59
C GLY A 189 10.51 10.74 -2.72
N ARG A 190 11.73 10.19 -2.58
CA ARG A 190 11.91 8.72 -2.46
C ARG A 190 11.26 8.24 -1.16
N GLN A 191 10.01 7.81 -1.24
CA GLN A 191 9.36 7.15 -0.12
C GLN A 191 10.13 5.89 0.25
N ARG A 192 10.50 5.78 1.53
CA ARG A 192 10.92 4.50 2.09
C ARG A 192 9.72 3.57 2.02
N LEU A 193 9.87 2.45 1.31
CA LEU A 193 8.80 1.45 1.15
C LEU A 193 8.52 0.63 2.43
N THR A 194 8.99 1.13 3.58
CA THR A 194 8.71 0.61 4.91
C THR A 194 7.38 1.13 5.47
N GLY A 195 6.86 2.27 4.97
CA GLY A 195 5.60 2.87 5.43
C GLY A 195 4.37 2.59 4.55
N VAL A 196 4.48 1.68 3.58
CA VAL A 196 3.35 1.25 2.72
C VAL A 196 2.81 -0.11 3.17
N SER A 197 1.62 -0.51 2.71
CA SER A 197 1.12 -1.87 2.95
C SER A 197 2.07 -2.93 2.36
N PHE A 198 2.02 -4.15 2.88
CA PHE A 198 2.86 -5.25 2.38
C PHE A 198 2.58 -5.57 0.90
N GLU A 199 1.30 -5.52 0.51
CA GLU A 199 0.88 -5.69 -0.88
C GLU A 199 1.50 -4.61 -1.79
N GLU A 200 1.42 -3.35 -1.38
CA GLU A 200 1.97 -2.24 -2.16
C GLU A 200 3.51 -2.30 -2.21
N PHE A 201 4.16 -2.74 -1.12
CA PHE A 201 5.58 -3.04 -1.11
C PHE A 201 5.93 -4.09 -2.17
N CYS A 202 5.24 -5.23 -2.18
CA CYS A 202 5.52 -6.32 -3.11
C CYS A 202 5.27 -5.91 -4.56
N ARG A 203 4.15 -5.22 -4.83
CA ARG A 203 3.77 -4.75 -6.17
C ARG A 203 4.78 -3.77 -6.78
N ARG A 204 5.39 -2.91 -5.95
CA ARG A 204 6.41 -1.95 -6.40
C ARG A 204 7.81 -2.57 -6.62
N ARG A 205 8.02 -3.84 -6.24
CA ARG A 205 9.33 -4.51 -6.33
C ARG A 205 9.37 -5.52 -7.46
N HIS A 206 10.09 -5.19 -8.53
CA HIS A 206 10.30 -6.08 -9.68
C HIS A 206 10.94 -7.45 -9.34
N GLY A 207 11.58 -7.58 -8.17
CA GLY A 207 12.16 -8.84 -7.69
C GLY A 207 11.21 -9.71 -6.87
N ILE A 208 9.93 -9.33 -6.76
CA ILE A 208 8.92 -10.06 -6.00
C ILE A 208 7.79 -10.45 -6.95
N LEU A 209 7.41 -11.73 -6.91
CA LEU A 209 6.16 -12.20 -7.50
C LEU A 209 5.11 -12.29 -6.41
N THR A 210 4.09 -11.46 -6.54
CA THR A 210 2.93 -11.47 -5.64
C THR A 210 2.10 -12.71 -5.92
N VAL A 211 1.87 -13.49 -4.87
CA VAL A 211 0.87 -14.55 -4.82
C VAL A 211 -0.44 -13.88 -4.46
N GLU A 212 -1.49 -14.19 -5.20
CA GLU A 212 -2.84 -13.76 -4.85
C GLU A 212 -3.66 -14.99 -4.49
N ASN A 213 -4.41 -14.88 -3.40
CA ASN A 213 -5.21 -15.97 -2.85
C ASN A 213 -6.36 -15.40 -2.03
N ALA A 214 -7.53 -16.03 -2.17
CA ALA A 214 -8.67 -15.86 -1.26
C ALA A 214 -8.79 -17.04 -0.27
N ASP A 215 -7.90 -18.02 -0.38
CA ASP A 215 -7.85 -19.24 0.46
C ASP A 215 -6.55 -19.30 1.26
N THR A 216 -6.26 -20.43 1.91
CA THR A 216 -5.10 -20.62 2.79
C THR A 216 -3.85 -21.19 2.10
N LEU A 217 -3.82 -21.31 0.77
CA LEU A 217 -2.77 -22.00 0.02
C LEU A 217 -1.59 -21.11 -0.40
N CYS A 218 -1.47 -19.89 0.12
CA CYS A 218 -0.41 -18.95 -0.29
C CYS A 218 1.00 -19.55 -0.19
N LEU A 219 1.31 -20.29 0.89
CA LEU A 219 2.61 -20.96 1.06
C LEU A 219 2.90 -21.96 -0.08
N ALA A 220 1.94 -22.86 -0.38
CA ALA A 220 2.10 -23.85 -1.43
C ALA A 220 2.19 -23.21 -2.82
N ARG A 221 1.38 -22.18 -3.11
CA ARG A 221 1.47 -21.42 -4.37
C ARG A 221 2.81 -20.70 -4.52
N ALA A 222 3.31 -20.10 -3.44
CA ALA A 222 4.62 -19.46 -3.43
C ALA A 222 5.73 -20.46 -3.75
N LEU A 223 5.69 -21.66 -3.17
CA LEU A 223 6.66 -22.72 -3.46
C LEU A 223 6.58 -23.20 -4.92
N VAL A 224 5.37 -23.42 -5.46
CA VAL A 224 5.17 -23.79 -6.87
C VAL A 224 5.78 -22.74 -7.80
N LEU A 225 5.50 -21.46 -7.55
CA LEU A 225 6.04 -20.37 -8.36
C LEU A 225 7.55 -20.22 -8.21
N ALA A 226 8.10 -20.42 -7.01
CA ALA A 226 9.53 -20.37 -6.77
C ALA A 226 10.27 -21.50 -7.50
N VAL A 227 9.73 -22.73 -7.46
CA VAL A 227 10.27 -23.88 -8.18
C VAL A 227 10.19 -23.65 -9.70
N ALA A 228 9.03 -23.21 -10.21
CA ALA A 228 8.85 -22.90 -11.62
C ALA A 228 9.83 -21.82 -12.10
N TRP A 229 10.03 -20.77 -11.30
CA TRP A 229 11.03 -19.72 -11.57
C TRP A 229 12.44 -20.30 -11.62
N LYS A 230 12.83 -21.15 -10.67
CA LYS A 230 14.18 -21.75 -10.63
C LYS A 230 14.45 -22.73 -11.75
N ARG A 231 13.43 -23.45 -12.20
CA ARG A 231 13.53 -24.41 -13.31
C ARG A 231 13.41 -23.76 -14.68
N ASN A 232 13.14 -22.45 -14.77
CA ASN A 232 12.74 -21.78 -16.01
C ASN A 232 11.59 -22.52 -16.70
N ASP A 233 10.60 -22.93 -15.90
CA ASP A 233 9.43 -23.68 -16.37
C ASP A 233 8.66 -22.87 -17.43
N SER A 234 8.36 -23.48 -18.57
CA SER A 234 7.61 -22.87 -19.67
C SER A 234 6.21 -22.43 -19.25
N ASP A 235 5.66 -23.06 -18.21
CA ASP A 235 4.32 -22.79 -17.71
C ASP A 235 4.30 -21.65 -16.70
N LEU A 236 5.46 -21.08 -16.33
CA LEU A 236 5.54 -19.94 -15.42
C LEU A 236 4.62 -18.76 -15.80
N PRO A 237 4.45 -18.36 -17.09
CA PRO A 237 3.49 -17.33 -17.46
C PRO A 237 2.03 -17.73 -17.16
N VAL A 238 1.69 -19.00 -17.35
CA VAL A 238 0.36 -19.55 -17.04
C VAL A 238 0.13 -19.57 -15.54
N LEU A 239 1.13 -20.01 -14.76
CA LEU A 239 1.08 -20.05 -13.30
C LEU A 239 0.92 -18.66 -12.66
N LYS A 240 1.41 -17.60 -13.31
CA LYS A 240 1.24 -16.21 -12.87
C LYS A 240 -0.14 -15.64 -13.20
N ASN A 241 -0.86 -16.25 -14.12
CA ASN A 241 -2.11 -15.70 -14.62
C ASN A 241 -3.30 -16.14 -13.74
N LYS A 242 -4.00 -15.17 -13.18
CA LYS A 242 -5.14 -15.35 -12.25
C LYS A 242 -6.32 -16.10 -12.85
N LEU A 243 -6.47 -16.05 -14.18
CA LEU A 243 -7.56 -16.71 -14.89
C LEU A 243 -7.40 -18.23 -14.98
N TYR A 244 -6.19 -18.74 -14.69
CA TYR A 244 -5.86 -20.15 -14.85
C TYR A 244 -5.68 -20.82 -13.49
N SER A 245 -6.49 -21.85 -13.22
CA SER A 245 -6.46 -22.64 -11.98
C SER A 245 -5.21 -23.52 -11.80
N GLU A 246 -4.28 -23.47 -12.75
CA GLU A 246 -3.13 -24.36 -12.83
C GLU A 246 -2.16 -24.22 -11.64
N CYS A 247 -1.93 -22.99 -11.16
CA CYS A 247 -1.14 -22.78 -9.94
C CYS A 247 -1.80 -23.41 -8.71
N THR A 248 -3.12 -23.26 -8.59
CA THR A 248 -3.90 -23.90 -7.52
C THR A 248 -3.83 -25.43 -7.61
N ARG A 249 -4.00 -25.99 -8.82
CA ARG A 249 -3.91 -27.44 -9.05
C ARG A 249 -2.54 -27.99 -8.64
N ARG A 250 -1.46 -27.33 -9.03
CA ARG A 250 -0.09 -27.71 -8.62
C ARG A 250 0.15 -27.52 -7.13
N ALA A 251 -0.39 -26.47 -6.52
CA ALA A 251 -0.28 -26.23 -5.09
C ALA A 251 -1.00 -27.30 -4.26
N VAL A 252 -2.21 -27.69 -4.67
CA VAL A 252 -2.96 -28.80 -4.05
C VAL A 252 -2.19 -30.11 -4.23
N SER A 253 -1.71 -30.42 -5.44
CA SER A 253 -0.90 -31.62 -5.68
C SER A 253 0.38 -31.64 -4.84
N LEU A 254 1.06 -30.50 -4.68
CA LEU A 254 2.22 -30.36 -3.81
C LEU A 254 1.86 -30.66 -2.35
N CYS A 255 0.74 -30.12 -1.84
CA CYS A 255 0.27 -30.41 -0.48
C CYS A 255 -0.02 -31.90 -0.28
N THR A 256 -0.73 -32.53 -1.23
CA THR A 256 -1.04 -33.97 -1.19
C THR A 256 0.23 -34.82 -1.18
N ASN A 257 1.17 -34.53 -2.08
CA ASN A 257 2.39 -35.32 -2.21
C ASN A 257 3.33 -35.15 -1.01
N ALA A 258 3.42 -33.94 -0.47
CA ALA A 258 4.19 -33.64 0.73
C ALA A 258 3.47 -34.05 2.02
N LYS A 259 2.21 -34.51 1.94
CA LYS A 259 1.33 -34.83 3.08
C LYS A 259 1.18 -33.65 4.06
N VAL A 260 1.03 -32.45 3.51
CA VAL A 260 0.90 -31.18 4.25
C VAL A 260 -0.54 -30.70 4.21
N ASN A 261 -1.13 -30.39 5.37
CA ASN A 261 -2.47 -29.81 5.45
C ASN A 261 -2.38 -28.30 5.72
N LEU A 262 -2.84 -27.48 4.77
CA LEU A 262 -2.85 -26.02 4.89
C LEU A 262 -4.26 -25.45 5.17
N SER A 263 -5.22 -26.24 5.63
CA SER A 263 -6.60 -25.78 5.88
C SER A 263 -6.68 -24.56 6.81
N ASN A 264 -5.71 -24.42 7.72
CA ASN A 264 -5.61 -23.31 8.68
C ASN A 264 -4.46 -22.33 8.37
N GLY A 265 -3.91 -22.38 7.15
CA GLY A 265 -2.77 -21.56 6.72
C GLY A 265 -1.41 -22.23 6.94
N GLY A 266 -0.38 -21.67 6.31
CA GLY A 266 0.99 -22.18 6.35
C GLY A 266 1.82 -21.60 7.49
N THR A 267 2.10 -22.43 8.49
CA THR A 267 2.98 -22.11 9.64
C THR A 267 4.43 -22.51 9.38
N ARG A 268 5.32 -22.28 10.36
CA ARG A 268 6.73 -22.69 10.30
C ARG A 268 6.91 -24.20 10.18
N GLU A 269 6.06 -24.96 10.85
CA GLU A 269 6.07 -26.43 10.83
C GLU A 269 5.77 -26.95 9.41
N HIS A 270 4.82 -26.32 8.71
CA HIS A 270 4.50 -26.65 7.33
C HIS A 270 5.66 -26.29 6.38
N ILE A 271 6.39 -25.19 6.64
CA ILE A 271 7.61 -24.88 5.87
C ILE A 271 8.63 -26.01 6.04
N GLN A 272 8.83 -26.52 7.26
CA GLN A 272 9.72 -27.64 7.52
C GLN A 272 9.29 -28.91 6.76
N GLN A 273 8.00 -29.26 6.80
CA GLN A 273 7.48 -30.41 6.05
C GLN A 273 7.72 -30.28 4.54
N PHE A 274 7.50 -29.09 3.97
CA PHE A 274 7.85 -28.84 2.57
C PHE A 274 9.36 -28.88 2.32
N GLN A 275 10.18 -28.43 3.26
CA GLN A 275 11.64 -28.53 3.15
C GLN A 275 12.11 -29.99 3.13
N ASP A 276 11.50 -30.85 3.94
CA ASP A 276 11.82 -32.27 4.00
C ASP A 276 11.41 -32.99 2.70
N TYR A 277 10.29 -32.57 2.09
CA TYR A 277 9.84 -33.09 0.79
C TYR A 277 10.65 -32.55 -0.41
N LEU A 278 10.97 -31.25 -0.43
CA LEU A 278 11.69 -30.58 -1.51
C LEU A 278 13.22 -30.68 -1.30
N THR A 279 13.75 -31.90 -1.32
CA THR A 279 15.15 -32.21 -0.98
C THR A 279 16.20 -31.55 -1.89
N ASP A 280 15.84 -31.25 -3.13
CA ASP A 280 16.68 -30.52 -4.11
C ASP A 280 16.77 -29.01 -3.83
N TYR A 281 16.05 -28.52 -2.82
CA TYR A 281 15.90 -27.10 -2.55
C TYR A 281 16.30 -26.72 -1.12
N THR A 282 16.69 -25.46 -0.96
CA THR A 282 16.80 -24.80 0.34
C THR A 282 15.73 -23.70 0.37
N ILE A 283 14.76 -23.81 1.26
CA ILE A 283 13.72 -22.80 1.45
C ILE A 283 14.26 -21.73 2.40
N VAL A 284 14.20 -20.47 1.98
CA VAL A 284 14.57 -19.31 2.79
C VAL A 284 13.39 -18.35 2.80
N VAL A 285 12.88 -18.04 4.00
CA VAL A 285 11.73 -17.15 4.19
C VAL A 285 12.20 -15.89 4.91
N TYR A 286 12.10 -14.74 4.25
CA TYR A 286 12.41 -13.44 4.82
C TYR A 286 11.19 -12.85 5.51
N ASN A 287 11.37 -12.19 6.64
CA ASN A 287 10.32 -11.44 7.34
C ASN A 287 10.68 -9.95 7.49
N HIS A 288 11.62 -9.47 6.68
CA HIS A 288 12.05 -8.08 6.71
C HIS A 288 12.17 -7.51 5.30
N ARG A 289 11.57 -6.33 5.09
CA ARG A 289 11.49 -5.66 3.78
C ARG A 289 12.85 -5.20 3.22
N LEU A 290 13.91 -5.28 4.02
CA LEU A 290 15.30 -5.00 3.62
C LEU A 290 16.20 -6.26 3.62
N GLY A 291 15.62 -7.44 3.88
CA GLY A 291 16.33 -8.73 3.84
C GLY A 291 17.28 -8.98 5.02
N GLN A 292 17.16 -8.22 6.11
CA GLN A 292 18.08 -8.27 7.25
C GLN A 292 17.83 -9.46 8.19
N THR A 293 16.58 -9.93 8.25
CA THR A 293 16.20 -11.09 9.07
C THR A 293 15.46 -12.12 8.24
N VAL A 294 15.56 -13.37 8.68
CA VAL A 294 14.84 -14.52 8.12
C VAL A 294 13.98 -15.15 9.20
N TYR A 295 12.79 -15.57 8.79
CA TYR A 295 11.86 -16.34 9.58
C TYR A 295 12.20 -17.83 9.59
N TYR A 296 12.67 -18.34 8.46
CA TYR A 296 13.07 -19.73 8.27
C TYR A 296 14.22 -19.83 7.26
N GLU A 297 15.14 -20.75 7.50
CA GLU A 297 16.19 -21.12 6.56
C GLU A 297 16.45 -22.63 6.66
N GLY A 298 16.22 -23.33 5.57
CA GLY A 298 16.53 -24.75 5.46
C GLY A 298 18.03 -25.03 5.28
N PRO A 299 18.42 -26.31 5.24
CA PRO A 299 19.81 -26.69 5.08
C PRO A 299 20.35 -26.30 3.70
N ARG A 300 21.55 -25.71 3.68
CA ARG A 300 22.27 -25.35 2.46
C ARG A 300 23.25 -26.45 2.07
N SER A 301 23.31 -26.75 0.77
CA SER A 301 24.37 -27.58 0.18
C SER A 301 24.64 -27.16 -1.27
N SER A 302 25.74 -27.61 -1.86
CA SER A 302 26.06 -27.34 -3.28
C SER A 302 25.01 -27.89 -4.25
N ASN A 303 24.29 -28.93 -3.84
CA ASN A 303 23.31 -29.62 -4.69
C ASN A 303 21.91 -29.04 -4.54
N ARG A 304 21.72 -28.09 -3.62
CA ARG A 304 20.40 -27.48 -3.36
C ARG A 304 20.27 -26.11 -3.99
N GLN A 305 19.19 -25.91 -4.71
CA GLN A 305 18.82 -24.58 -5.23
C GLN A 305 18.02 -23.79 -4.19
N VAL A 306 18.30 -22.50 -4.04
CA VAL A 306 17.63 -21.69 -3.02
C VAL A 306 16.29 -21.13 -3.52
N LEU A 307 15.20 -21.44 -2.81
CA LEU A 307 13.87 -20.84 -2.99
C LEU A 307 13.68 -19.72 -1.98
N ASN A 308 13.64 -18.47 -2.46
CA ASN A 308 13.49 -17.30 -1.60
C ASN A 308 12.02 -16.87 -1.56
N LEU A 309 11.43 -16.82 -0.37
CA LEU A 309 10.07 -16.34 -0.11
C LEU A 309 10.11 -15.13 0.83
N ILE A 310 9.07 -14.32 0.84
CA ILE A 310 8.88 -13.26 1.83
C ILE A 310 7.53 -13.41 2.52
N PHE A 311 7.52 -13.27 3.84
CA PHE A 311 6.37 -13.45 4.70
C PHE A 311 6.12 -12.22 5.55
N GLU A 312 4.92 -11.66 5.44
CA GLU A 312 4.42 -10.56 6.27
C GLU A 312 2.89 -10.59 6.26
N ASN A 313 2.25 -10.20 7.36
CA ASN A 313 0.78 -10.18 7.50
C ASN A 313 0.10 -11.51 7.12
N ASN A 314 0.65 -12.64 7.60
CA ASN A 314 0.15 -13.99 7.33
C ASN A 314 0.11 -14.39 5.85
N HIS A 315 0.89 -13.71 4.99
CA HIS A 315 0.91 -13.96 3.55
C HIS A 315 2.31 -14.22 3.00
N TYR A 316 2.43 -15.16 2.05
CA TYR A 316 3.69 -15.55 1.41
C TYR A 316 3.75 -15.07 -0.04
N ASN A 317 4.82 -14.37 -0.39
CA ASN A 317 5.18 -14.01 -1.76
C ASN A 317 6.53 -14.61 -2.13
N VAL A 318 6.87 -14.60 -3.42
CA VAL A 318 8.13 -15.18 -3.93
C VAL A 318 9.13 -14.09 -4.22
N ILE A 319 10.38 -14.25 -3.79
CA ILE A 319 11.49 -13.40 -4.22
C ILE A 319 12.24 -14.07 -5.38
N THR A 320 12.18 -13.47 -6.55
CA THR A 320 12.90 -13.91 -7.77
C THR A 320 14.30 -13.32 -7.88
N SER A 321 14.51 -12.14 -7.27
CA SER A 321 15.79 -11.42 -7.25
C SER A 321 15.94 -10.67 -5.93
N LEU A 322 16.92 -11.06 -5.11
CA LEU A 322 17.18 -10.43 -3.80
C LEU A 322 17.58 -8.96 -3.92
N THR A 323 18.41 -8.62 -4.91
CA THR A 323 18.84 -7.23 -5.15
C THR A 323 17.67 -6.35 -5.59
N SER A 324 16.79 -6.86 -6.46
CA SER A 324 15.60 -6.14 -6.91
C SER A 324 14.52 -6.05 -5.82
N ALA A 325 14.33 -7.10 -5.03
CA ALA A 325 13.36 -7.13 -3.94
C ALA A 325 13.73 -6.16 -2.81
N PHE A 326 15.02 -6.11 -2.43
CA PHE A 326 15.50 -5.28 -1.32
C PHE A 326 16.11 -3.95 -1.74
N ALA A 327 15.94 -3.56 -3.02
CA ALA A 327 16.48 -2.34 -3.61
C ALA A 327 17.97 -2.12 -3.29
N ALA A 328 18.75 -3.17 -3.48
CA ALA A 328 20.17 -3.20 -3.18
C ALA A 328 20.97 -3.35 -4.46
N LYS A 329 22.09 -2.64 -4.55
CA LYS A 329 23.03 -2.82 -5.67
C LYS A 329 23.78 -4.14 -5.55
N TYR A 330 24.11 -4.53 -4.33
CA TYR A 330 24.61 -5.87 -4.01
C TYR A 330 23.93 -6.35 -2.73
N PHE A 331 23.71 -7.65 -2.64
CA PHE A 331 23.13 -8.27 -1.45
C PHE A 331 23.87 -9.55 -1.11
N CYS A 332 24.35 -9.68 0.13
CA CYS A 332 24.91 -10.93 0.62
C CYS A 332 23.81 -11.71 1.32
N GLU A 333 23.55 -12.91 0.82
CA GLU A 333 22.50 -13.76 1.37
C GLU A 333 22.88 -14.34 2.73
N LEU A 334 24.14 -14.75 2.95
CA LEU A 334 24.55 -15.26 4.26
C LEU A 334 24.59 -14.17 5.33
N CYS A 335 25.21 -13.04 5.02
CA CYS A 335 25.39 -11.94 5.96
C CYS A 335 24.17 -11.02 6.05
N ARG A 336 23.12 -11.28 5.27
CA ARG A 336 21.86 -10.50 5.25
C ARG A 336 22.08 -9.00 5.09
N THR A 337 23.10 -8.62 4.32
CA THR A 337 23.60 -7.25 4.24
C THR A 337 23.59 -6.72 2.82
N ARG A 338 23.16 -5.46 2.69
CA ARG A 338 23.14 -4.67 1.46
C ARG A 338 24.41 -3.83 1.38
N PHE A 339 24.98 -3.68 0.20
CA PHE A 339 26.18 -2.86 0.00
C PHE A 339 26.21 -2.24 -1.41
N SER A 340 27.02 -1.19 -1.56
CA SER A 340 27.03 -0.36 -2.78
C SER A 340 28.18 -0.70 -3.72
N GLN A 341 29.27 -1.23 -3.17
CA GLN A 341 30.44 -1.66 -3.92
C GLN A 341 30.86 -3.07 -3.52
N LYS A 342 31.25 -3.90 -4.50
CA LYS A 342 31.71 -5.28 -4.22
C LYS A 342 32.90 -5.32 -3.25
N SER A 343 33.73 -4.28 -3.25
CA SER A 343 34.89 -4.12 -2.35
C SER A 343 34.50 -3.97 -0.87
N GLU A 344 33.28 -3.54 -0.55
CA GLU A 344 32.77 -3.41 0.81
C GLU A 344 32.51 -4.78 1.46
N HIS A 345 32.45 -5.86 0.66
CA HIS A 345 32.07 -7.19 1.13
C HIS A 345 32.83 -8.30 0.39
N LYS A 346 34.16 -8.36 0.55
CA LYS A 346 35.05 -9.23 -0.25
C LYS A 346 35.05 -10.71 0.15
N SER A 347 34.65 -11.04 1.37
CA SER A 347 34.91 -12.35 1.99
C SER A 347 33.71 -13.30 1.99
N CYS A 348 32.68 -13.07 1.15
CA CYS A 348 31.48 -13.91 1.15
C CYS A 348 31.15 -14.54 -0.22
N LYS A 349 30.82 -15.83 -0.20
CA LYS A 349 30.52 -16.64 -1.40
C LYS A 349 29.14 -16.35 -2.00
N TYR A 350 28.21 -15.77 -1.24
CA TYR A 350 26.79 -15.65 -1.61
C TYR A 350 26.38 -14.20 -1.92
N ILE A 351 27.14 -13.54 -2.79
CA ILE A 351 26.88 -12.16 -3.20
C ILE A 351 26.05 -12.14 -4.47
N TYR A 352 24.85 -11.58 -4.37
CA TYR A 352 23.94 -11.35 -5.48
C TYR A 352 24.19 -9.98 -6.12
N VAL A 353 24.11 -9.95 -7.45
CA VAL A 353 24.21 -8.75 -8.29
C VAL A 353 22.94 -8.58 -9.11
N PRO A 354 22.59 -7.37 -9.56
CA PRO A 354 21.43 -7.14 -10.41
C PRO A 354 21.67 -7.77 -11.79
N VAL A 355 20.64 -8.40 -12.35
CA VAL A 355 20.71 -9.11 -13.66
C VAL A 355 21.17 -8.17 -14.79
N VAL A 356 20.86 -6.87 -14.71
CA VAL A 356 21.26 -5.85 -15.72
C VAL A 356 22.79 -5.70 -15.79
N THR A 357 23.52 -5.96 -14.69
CA THR A 357 24.99 -5.79 -14.65
C THR A 357 25.75 -6.95 -15.33
N LEU A 358 25.12 -8.12 -15.49
CA LEU A 358 25.69 -9.26 -16.23
C LEU A 358 25.77 -8.98 -17.73
N HIS A 359 24.75 -8.30 -18.30
CA HIS A 359 24.78 -7.90 -19.71
C HIS A 359 25.90 -6.89 -20.00
N LEU A 360 26.15 -5.93 -19.12
CA LEU A 360 27.23 -4.95 -19.29
C LEU A 360 28.63 -5.57 -19.13
N HIS A 361 28.82 -6.57 -18.26
CA HIS A 361 30.08 -7.31 -18.17
C HIS A 361 30.32 -8.18 -19.40
N ALA A 362 29.28 -8.84 -19.94
CA ALA A 362 29.39 -9.62 -21.17
C ALA A 362 29.74 -8.73 -22.39
N ILE A 363 29.19 -7.51 -22.44
CA ILE A 363 29.53 -6.53 -23.49
C ILE A 363 30.97 -6.01 -23.34
N LYS A 364 31.47 -5.81 -22.10
CA LYS A 364 32.87 -5.41 -21.86
C LYS A 364 33.90 -6.52 -22.10
N LEU A 365 33.50 -7.80 -22.04
CA LEU A 365 34.38 -8.95 -22.30
C LEU A 365 34.48 -9.33 -23.79
N LYS A 366 33.51 -8.95 -24.62
CA LYS A 366 33.57 -9.16 -26.09
C LYS A 366 34.83 -8.58 -26.77
N PRO A 367 35.29 -7.35 -26.49
CA PRO A 367 36.52 -6.85 -27.08
C PRO A 367 37.77 -7.58 -26.57
N LEU A 368 37.78 -8.06 -25.31
CA LEU A 368 38.92 -8.82 -24.77
C LEU A 368 39.05 -10.20 -25.44
N LEU A 369 37.93 -10.91 -25.65
CA LEU A 369 37.88 -12.16 -26.40
C LEU A 369 38.26 -11.99 -27.87
N PHE A 370 37.91 -10.85 -28.49
CA PHE A 370 38.34 -10.53 -29.86
C PHE A 370 39.84 -10.30 -29.94
N VAL A 371 40.43 -9.53 -29.01
CA VAL A 371 41.88 -9.27 -28.97
C VAL A 371 42.67 -10.56 -28.70
N ILE A 372 42.20 -11.41 -27.78
CA ILE A 372 42.83 -12.72 -27.52
C ILE A 372 42.79 -13.60 -28.78
N ASN A 373 41.66 -13.67 -29.48
CA ASN A 373 41.56 -14.45 -30.74
C ASN A 373 42.48 -13.90 -31.83
N VAL A 374 42.59 -12.58 -32.00
CA VAL A 374 43.47 -11.96 -32.99
C VAL A 374 44.95 -12.24 -32.68
N ILE A 375 45.35 -12.16 -31.40
CA ILE A 375 46.71 -12.47 -30.97
C ILE A 375 47.03 -13.95 -31.18
N VAL A 376 46.13 -14.86 -30.77
CA VAL A 376 46.33 -16.31 -30.94
C VAL A 376 46.45 -16.67 -32.42
N ILE A 377 45.57 -16.15 -33.29
CA ILE A 377 45.64 -16.39 -34.74
C ILE A 377 46.95 -15.84 -35.32
N SER A 378 47.42 -14.69 -34.87
CA SER A 378 48.66 -14.08 -35.36
C SER A 378 49.90 -14.86 -34.93
N VAL A 379 49.94 -15.34 -33.68
CA VAL A 379 51.02 -16.19 -33.16
C VAL A 379 51.03 -17.54 -33.87
N VAL A 380 49.86 -18.18 -34.06
CA VAL A 380 49.77 -19.44 -34.79
C VAL A 380 50.23 -19.28 -36.24
N LYS A 381 49.86 -18.19 -36.92
CA LYS A 381 50.36 -17.89 -38.28
C LYS A 381 51.87 -17.66 -38.31
N TYR A 382 52.42 -16.92 -37.36
CA TYR A 382 53.86 -16.67 -37.26
C TYR A 382 54.66 -17.96 -37.03
N VAL A 383 54.17 -18.83 -36.13
CA VAL A 383 54.80 -20.13 -35.87
C VAL A 383 54.70 -21.02 -37.11
N PHE A 384 53.55 -21.09 -37.78
CA PHE A 384 53.40 -21.86 -39.02
C PHE A 384 54.31 -21.37 -40.15
N GLN A 385 54.46 -20.05 -40.30
CA GLN A 385 55.33 -19.47 -41.32
C GLN A 385 56.81 -19.78 -41.03
N ASN A 386 57.23 -19.72 -39.76
CA ASN A 386 58.59 -20.09 -39.38
C ASN A 386 58.88 -21.57 -39.54
N ILE A 387 57.91 -22.44 -39.23
CA ILE A 387 58.04 -23.88 -39.49
C ILE A 387 58.16 -24.14 -41.01
N LYS A 388 57.34 -23.50 -41.85
CA LYS A 388 57.46 -23.62 -43.31
C LYS A 388 58.81 -23.14 -43.84
N ASN A 389 59.33 -22.02 -43.31
CA ASN A 389 60.63 -21.50 -43.70
C ASN A 389 61.80 -22.40 -43.26
N LEU A 390 61.65 -23.12 -42.13
CA LEU A 390 62.63 -24.09 -41.66
C LEU A 390 62.67 -25.33 -42.56
N TYR A 391 61.50 -25.82 -42.98
CA TYR A 391 61.37 -26.95 -43.89
C TYR A 391 61.80 -26.65 -45.33
N ALA A 392 61.78 -25.39 -45.77
CA ALA A 392 62.27 -24.98 -47.09
C ALA A 392 63.80 -24.78 -47.15
N ARG A 393 64.49 -24.88 -46.01
CA ARG A 393 65.97 -24.76 -45.89
C ARG A 393 66.66 -26.09 -45.56
N LEU A 394 65.88 -27.15 -45.39
CA LEU A 394 66.30 -28.56 -45.43
C LEU A 394 66.03 -29.08 -46.84
#